data_AF-A0A7J2MAX3-F1
#
_entry.id   AF-A0A7J2MAX3-F1
#
_cell.length_a   1.000
_cell.length_b   1.000
_cell.length_c   1.000
_cell.angle_alpha   90.00
_cell.angle_beta   90.00
_cell.angle_gamma   90.00
#
_symmetry.space_group_name_H-M   'P 1'
#
loop_
_entity.id
_entity.type
_entity.pdbx_description
1 polymer ?
#
loop_
_entity_poly.entity_id
_entity_poly.type
_entity_poly.pdbx_seq_one_letter_code
_entity_poly.pdbx_strand_id
1 'polypeptide(L)'
;AIAEMVLDILRGEGLELERKTAFNPYRKGPPVIRHLSPAERERAIAENPLYGKIVCRCEEVTEGEIVDAIRAPIPARSVDAIKRRTRAGMGRCQGGFCLPRVVHILSRETGIPAEKIVKNGRDSHLFVGKAKCLLEGECEN
;
A
#
# COMPACT_ATOMS: atom_id res chain seq x y z
N ALA A 1 -19.43 23.14 -10.39
CA ALA A 1 -18.64 24.23 -10.99
C ALA A 1 -17.56 23.69 -11.94
N ILE A 2 -16.50 23.03 -11.45
CA ILE A 2 -15.40 22.55 -12.32
C ILE A 2 -15.83 21.43 -13.29
N ALA A 3 -16.63 20.46 -12.83
CA ALA A 3 -17.05 19.33 -13.68
C ALA A 3 -17.85 19.77 -14.92
N GLU A 4 -18.83 20.64 -14.76
CA GLU A 4 -19.62 21.21 -15.88
C GLU A 4 -18.72 21.98 -16.86
N MET A 5 -17.81 22.81 -16.33
CA MET A 5 -16.87 23.57 -17.16
C MET A 5 -15.97 22.64 -18.00
N VAL A 6 -15.52 21.52 -17.45
CA VAL A 6 -14.72 20.53 -18.19
C VAL A 6 -15.56 19.86 -19.30
N LEU A 7 -16.84 19.57 -19.05
CA LEU A 7 -17.73 19.03 -20.08
C LEU A 7 -17.89 20.00 -21.25
N ASP A 8 -18.04 21.30 -20.96
CA ASP A 8 -18.21 22.32 -22.00
C ASP A 8 -16.93 22.51 -22.83
N ILE A 9 -15.75 22.51 -22.19
CA ILE A 9 -14.46 22.51 -22.90
C ILE A 9 -14.36 21.31 -23.83
N LEU A 10 -14.66 20.11 -23.34
CA LEU A 10 -14.56 18.88 -24.15
C LEU A 10 -15.54 18.88 -25.33
N ARG A 11 -16.77 19.38 -25.15
CA ARG A 11 -17.71 19.59 -26.26
C ARG A 11 -17.21 20.62 -27.27
N GLY A 12 -16.60 21.71 -26.79
CA GLY A 12 -16.01 22.75 -27.62
C GLY A 12 -14.87 22.23 -28.50
N GLU A 13 -14.08 21.29 -28.00
CA GLU A 13 -13.02 20.58 -28.75
C GLU A 13 -13.57 19.46 -29.67
N GLY A 14 -14.90 19.30 -29.75
CA GLY A 14 -15.55 18.34 -30.63
C GLY A 14 -15.68 16.91 -30.09
N LEU A 15 -15.46 16.70 -28.79
CA LEU A 15 -15.68 15.38 -28.17
C LEU A 15 -17.18 15.13 -27.98
N GLU A 16 -17.69 14.03 -28.56
CA GLU A 16 -19.05 13.57 -28.29
C GLU A 16 -19.15 12.95 -26.88
N LEU A 17 -20.05 13.48 -26.07
CA LEU A 17 -20.21 13.08 -24.67
C LEU A 17 -21.55 12.35 -24.48
N GLU A 18 -21.49 11.04 -24.26
CA GLU A 18 -22.65 10.23 -23.93
C GLU A 18 -22.79 10.03 -22.42
N ARG A 19 -24.01 10.30 -21.90
CA ARG A 19 -24.29 10.10 -20.48
C ARG A 19 -24.42 8.60 -20.18
N LYS A 20 -23.52 8.08 -19.35
CA LYS A 20 -23.61 6.71 -18.82
C LYS A 20 -24.61 6.65 -17.66
N THR A 21 -25.81 6.14 -17.90
CA THR A 21 -26.88 6.01 -16.90
C THR A 21 -26.56 5.00 -15.79
N ALA A 22 -25.76 3.96 -16.10
CA ALA A 22 -25.31 2.94 -15.16
C ALA A 22 -23.94 3.27 -14.50
N PHE A 23 -23.53 4.54 -14.46
CA PHE A 23 -22.29 4.93 -13.79
C PHE A 23 -22.43 4.85 -12.27
N ASN A 24 -21.62 4.00 -11.64
CA ASN A 24 -21.51 3.95 -10.18
C ASN A 24 -20.29 4.78 -9.73
N PRO A 25 -20.48 5.95 -9.07
CA PRO A 25 -19.37 6.79 -8.62
C PRO A 25 -18.66 6.24 -7.38
N TYR A 26 -19.22 5.24 -6.70
CA TYR A 26 -18.70 4.73 -5.45
C TYR A 26 -17.75 3.55 -5.66
N ARG A 27 -16.47 3.79 -5.42
CA ARG A 27 -15.47 2.73 -5.31
C ARG A 27 -15.45 2.20 -3.87
N LYS A 28 -15.70 0.90 -3.69
CA LYS A 28 -15.42 0.22 -2.41
C LYS A 28 -13.90 0.04 -2.29
N GLY A 29 -13.29 0.69 -1.30
CA GLY A 29 -11.89 0.50 -0.95
C GLY A 29 -11.65 -0.79 -0.15
N PRO A 30 -10.38 -1.18 0.06
CA PRO A 30 -10.07 -2.22 1.04
C PRO A 30 -10.52 -1.79 2.44
N PRO A 31 -10.83 -2.75 3.34
CA PRO A 31 -11.23 -2.42 4.70
C PRO A 31 -10.09 -1.73 5.44
N VAL A 32 -10.41 -0.70 6.21
CA VAL A 32 -9.47 -0.02 7.11
C VAL A 32 -9.80 -0.42 8.53
N ILE A 33 -9.01 -1.32 9.10
CA ILE A 33 -9.41 -2.09 10.29
C ILE A 33 -9.65 -1.20 11.51
N ARG A 34 -8.89 -0.12 11.66
CA ARG A 34 -9.06 0.87 12.75
C ARG A 34 -10.33 1.71 12.66
N HIS A 35 -11.03 1.68 11.53
CA HIS A 35 -12.30 2.40 11.32
C HIS A 35 -13.53 1.52 11.50
N LEU A 36 -13.33 0.21 11.66
CA LEU A 36 -14.41 -0.75 11.81
C LEU A 36 -14.89 -0.83 13.25
N SER A 37 -16.17 -1.12 13.45
CA SER A 37 -16.71 -1.52 14.75
C SER A 37 -16.10 -2.86 15.21
N PRO A 38 -16.17 -3.20 16.51
CA PRO A 38 -15.67 -4.48 17.01
C PRO A 38 -16.24 -5.69 16.27
N ALA A 39 -17.55 -5.71 15.99
CA ALA A 39 -18.19 -6.81 15.27
C ALA A 39 -17.74 -6.90 13.80
N GLU A 40 -17.52 -5.75 13.13
CA GLU A 40 -16.98 -5.73 11.76
C GLU A 40 -15.52 -6.19 11.71
N ARG A 41 -14.72 -5.78 12.68
CA ARG A 41 -13.33 -6.23 12.83
C ARG A 41 -13.26 -7.74 13.04
N GLU A 42 -14.12 -8.28 13.89
CA GLU A 42 -14.19 -9.72 14.17
C GLU A 42 -14.57 -10.52 12.92
N ARG A 43 -15.55 -10.03 12.14
CA ARG A 43 -15.88 -10.61 10.82
C ARG A 43 -14.71 -10.54 9.85
N ALA A 44 -14.05 -9.40 9.73
CA ALA A 44 -12.89 -9.25 8.85
C ALA A 44 -11.76 -10.22 9.23
N ILE A 45 -11.49 -10.40 10.53
CA ILE A 45 -10.48 -11.35 11.03
C ILE A 45 -10.89 -12.80 10.75
N ALA A 46 -12.17 -13.13 10.88
CA ALA A 46 -12.68 -14.46 10.57
C ALA A 46 -12.53 -14.80 9.08
N GLU A 47 -12.79 -13.83 8.19
CA GLU A 47 -12.62 -13.98 6.74
C GLU A 47 -11.15 -14.04 6.33
N ASN A 48 -10.30 -13.19 6.94
CA ASN A 48 -8.87 -13.17 6.70
C ASN A 48 -8.11 -12.93 8.02
N PRO A 49 -7.48 -13.98 8.59
CA PRO A 49 -6.75 -13.88 9.84
C PRO A 49 -5.60 -12.85 9.86
N LEU A 50 -5.11 -12.41 8.69
CA LEU A 50 -4.07 -11.38 8.59
C LEU A 50 -4.55 -10.01 9.10
N TYR A 51 -5.86 -9.74 9.10
CA TYR A 51 -6.43 -8.54 9.73
C TYR A 51 -6.33 -8.56 11.26
N GLY A 52 -6.01 -9.71 11.87
CA GLY A 52 -5.76 -9.82 13.31
C GLY A 52 -4.34 -9.42 13.71
N LYS A 53 -3.41 -9.33 12.75
CA LYS A 53 -1.98 -9.14 13.01
C LYS A 53 -1.57 -7.68 12.84
N ILE A 54 -1.40 -6.95 13.95
CA ILE A 54 -0.94 -5.55 13.91
C ILE A 54 0.54 -5.49 13.52
N VAL A 55 0.83 -4.77 12.43
CA VAL A 55 2.19 -4.49 11.94
C VAL A 55 2.65 -3.09 12.35
N CYS A 56 1.78 -2.08 12.24
CA CYS A 56 2.07 -0.72 12.70
C CYS A 56 1.20 -0.37 13.90
N ARG A 57 1.77 -0.34 15.10
CA ARG A 57 1.04 0.01 16.32
C ARG A 57 0.55 1.47 16.33
N CYS A 58 1.35 2.40 15.80
CA CYS A 58 1.00 3.83 15.86
C CYS A 58 -0.22 4.19 15.01
N GLU A 59 -0.41 3.50 13.88
CA GLU A 59 -1.51 3.75 12.94
C GLU A 59 -2.50 2.59 12.90
N GLU A 60 -2.34 1.62 13.81
CA GLU A 60 -3.16 0.41 13.94
C GLU A 60 -3.32 -0.41 12.65
N VAL A 61 -2.29 -0.38 11.79
CA VAL A 61 -2.30 -1.07 10.50
C VAL A 61 -1.95 -2.54 10.67
N THR A 62 -2.74 -3.38 10.04
CA THR A 62 -2.64 -4.84 10.06
C THR A 62 -1.81 -5.39 8.90
N GLU A 63 -1.38 -6.64 9.02
CA GLU A 63 -0.73 -7.37 7.92
C GLU A 63 -1.67 -7.52 6.72
N GLY A 64 -2.97 -7.77 6.98
CA GLY A 64 -3.99 -7.87 5.93
C GLY A 64 -4.07 -6.61 5.07
N GLU A 65 -4.12 -5.42 5.68
CA GLU A 65 -4.13 -4.15 4.95
C GLU A 65 -2.88 -3.93 4.08
N ILE A 66 -1.71 -4.41 4.53
CA ILE A 66 -0.46 -4.33 3.76
C ILE A 66 -0.52 -5.31 2.58
N VAL A 67 -0.98 -6.54 2.78
CA VAL A 67 -1.12 -7.54 1.71
C VAL A 67 -2.14 -7.08 0.67
N ASP A 68 -3.26 -6.51 1.10
CA ASP A 68 -4.27 -5.91 0.22
C ASP A 68 -3.67 -4.78 -0.64
N ALA A 69 -2.85 -3.90 -0.05
CA ALA A 69 -2.16 -2.86 -0.79
C ALA A 69 -1.18 -3.42 -1.83
N ILE A 70 -0.52 -4.55 -1.54
CA ILE A 70 0.40 -5.24 -2.45
C ILE A 70 -0.35 -5.94 -3.59
N ARG A 71 -1.54 -6.49 -3.32
CA ARG A 71 -2.35 -7.25 -4.29
C ARG A 71 -3.41 -6.41 -5.00
N ALA A 72 -3.52 -5.13 -4.68
CA ALA A 72 -4.46 -4.20 -5.32
C ALA A 72 -4.25 -4.14 -6.85
N PRO A 73 -5.28 -3.75 -7.62
CA PRO A 73 -5.17 -3.62 -9.08
C PRO A 73 -4.03 -2.72 -9.56
N ILE A 74 -3.67 -1.71 -8.76
CA ILE A 74 -2.42 -0.95 -8.90
C ILE A 74 -1.52 -1.38 -7.74
N PRO A 75 -0.63 -2.36 -7.95
CA PRO A 75 0.05 -3.03 -6.86
C PRO A 75 1.08 -2.13 -6.16
N ALA A 76 1.15 -2.19 -4.83
CA ALA A 76 2.24 -1.55 -4.10
C ALA A 76 3.53 -2.37 -4.23
N ARG A 77 4.63 -1.71 -4.64
CA ARG A 77 5.94 -2.35 -4.89
C ARG A 77 7.11 -1.69 -4.16
N SER A 78 6.84 -0.68 -3.34
CA SER A 78 7.84 0.02 -2.54
C SER A 78 7.28 0.38 -1.16
N VAL A 79 8.17 0.66 -0.22
CA VAL A 79 7.77 1.03 1.15
C VAL A 79 6.89 2.29 1.16
N ASP A 80 7.24 3.30 0.39
CA ASP A 80 6.46 4.54 0.33
C ASP A 80 5.11 4.33 -0.38
N ALA A 81 5.01 3.36 -1.29
CA ALA A 81 3.73 2.94 -1.87
C ALA A 81 2.81 2.29 -0.82
N ILE A 82 3.36 1.55 0.15
CA ILE A 82 2.62 1.02 1.30
C ILE A 82 2.21 2.16 2.24
N LYS A 83 3.15 3.05 2.62
CA LYS A 83 2.86 4.22 3.47
C LYS A 83 1.67 5.04 2.94
N ARG A 84 1.67 5.36 1.64
CA ARG A 84 0.59 6.15 1.02
C ARG A 84 -0.76 5.46 1.02
N ARG A 85 -0.79 4.12 0.99
CA ARG A 85 -2.03 3.33 0.94
C ARG A 85 -2.59 2.98 2.32
N THR A 86 -1.72 2.66 3.27
CA THR A 86 -2.12 2.11 4.58
C THR A 86 -1.76 2.99 5.76
N ARG A 87 -0.85 3.95 5.59
CA ARG A 87 -0.20 4.76 6.64
C ARG A 87 0.81 4.01 7.51
N ALA A 88 1.12 2.73 7.23
CA ALA A 88 2.15 2.01 7.97
C ALA A 88 3.51 2.74 7.89
N GLY A 89 3.99 3.25 9.03
CA GLY A 89 5.22 4.04 9.12
C GLY A 89 5.01 5.56 9.13
N MET A 90 3.77 6.04 9.18
CA MET A 90 3.44 7.48 9.25
C MET A 90 3.05 7.99 10.63
N GLY A 91 2.99 7.11 11.64
CA GLY A 91 2.68 7.50 13.03
C GLY A 91 3.90 7.98 13.81
N ARG A 92 3.77 8.17 15.14
CA ARG A 92 4.82 8.75 16.01
C ARG A 92 6.22 8.16 15.82
N CYS A 93 6.35 6.86 15.56
CA CYS A 93 7.64 6.20 15.40
C CYS A 93 8.27 6.36 14.00
N GLN A 94 7.59 6.99 13.05
CA GLN A 94 8.06 7.25 11.68
C GLN A 94 8.64 6.01 10.97
N GLY A 95 8.10 4.82 11.25
CA GLY A 95 8.53 3.57 10.63
C GLY A 95 9.66 2.84 11.36
N GLY A 96 10.22 3.38 12.44
CA GLY A 96 11.34 2.76 13.16
C GLY A 96 11.13 1.31 13.61
N PHE A 97 9.87 0.90 13.82
CA PHE A 97 9.54 -0.46 14.25
C PHE A 97 8.87 -1.32 13.17
N CYS A 98 7.97 -0.74 12.37
CA CYS A 98 7.20 -1.50 11.39
C CYS A 98 7.91 -1.65 10.03
N LEU A 99 8.89 -0.80 9.71
CA LEU A 99 9.55 -0.80 8.40
C LEU A 99 10.18 -2.17 8.05
N PRO A 100 10.97 -2.82 8.93
CA PRO A 100 11.53 -4.14 8.61
C PRO A 100 10.46 -5.20 8.35
N ARG A 101 9.32 -5.12 9.06
CA ARG A 101 8.19 -6.03 8.87
C ARG A 101 7.50 -5.78 7.53
N VAL A 102 7.29 -4.52 7.16
CA VAL A 102 6.73 -4.14 5.85
C VAL A 102 7.61 -4.65 4.71
N VAL A 103 8.93 -4.48 4.81
CA VAL A 103 9.89 -5.02 3.83
C VAL A 103 9.77 -6.54 3.71
N HIS A 104 9.70 -7.25 4.84
CA HIS A 104 9.58 -8.71 4.83
C HIS A 104 8.27 -9.18 4.18
N ILE A 105 7.15 -8.51 4.47
CA ILE A 105 5.86 -8.79 3.83
C ILE A 105 5.95 -8.52 2.32
N LEU A 106 6.51 -7.37 1.91
CA LEU A 106 6.73 -7.06 0.49
C LEU A 106 7.56 -8.15 -0.20
N SER A 107 8.67 -8.54 0.41
CA SER A 107 9.55 -9.58 -0.13
C SER A 107 8.82 -10.91 -0.29
N ARG A 108 8.10 -11.36 0.75
CA ARG A 108 7.28 -12.57 0.71
C ARG A 108 6.21 -12.53 -0.38
N GLU A 109 5.46 -11.44 -0.48
CA GLU A 109 4.32 -11.33 -1.40
C GLU A 109 4.72 -11.10 -2.86
N THR A 110 5.93 -10.55 -3.11
CA THR A 110 6.40 -10.23 -4.46
C THR A 110 7.47 -11.20 -4.98
N GLY A 111 8.09 -11.99 -4.10
CA GLY A 111 9.26 -12.81 -4.41
C GLY A 111 10.55 -12.00 -4.60
N ILE A 112 10.51 -10.67 -4.46
CA ILE A 112 11.68 -9.82 -4.57
C ILE A 112 12.52 -9.96 -3.29
N PRO A 113 13.84 -10.21 -3.37
CA PRO A 113 14.70 -10.24 -2.19
C PRO A 113 14.60 -8.96 -1.36
N ALA A 114 14.65 -9.06 -0.04
CA ALA A 114 14.44 -7.93 0.87
C ALA A 114 15.42 -6.77 0.61
N GLU A 115 16.65 -7.09 0.27
CA GLU A 115 17.73 -6.18 -0.12
C GLU A 115 17.43 -5.38 -1.39
N LYS A 116 16.62 -5.93 -2.29
CA LYS A 116 16.18 -5.26 -3.53
C LYS A 116 14.86 -4.50 -3.37
N ILE A 117 14.23 -4.54 -2.19
CA ILE A 117 13.06 -3.69 -1.90
C ILE A 117 13.52 -2.25 -1.71
N VAL A 118 12.95 -1.35 -2.51
CA VAL A 118 13.27 0.08 -2.48
C VAL A 118 12.30 0.89 -1.61
N LYS A 119 12.77 2.04 -1.15
CA LYS A 119 11.96 3.01 -0.42
C LYS A 119 10.85 3.59 -1.31
N ASN A 120 11.19 4.13 -2.48
CA ASN A 120 10.25 4.80 -3.39
C ASN A 120 10.52 4.48 -4.86
N GLY A 121 11.66 4.95 -5.37
CA GLY A 121 12.13 4.76 -6.76
C GLY A 121 13.33 3.82 -6.85
N ARG A 122 13.83 3.58 -8.07
CA ARG A 122 14.86 2.57 -8.37
C ARG A 122 16.13 2.75 -7.53
N ASP A 123 16.62 3.98 -7.40
CA ASP A 123 17.90 4.27 -6.71
C ASP A 123 17.74 4.55 -5.21
N SER A 124 16.59 4.19 -4.62
CA SER A 124 16.29 4.46 -3.20
C SER A 124 16.39 3.19 -2.37
N HIS A 125 17.55 2.55 -2.41
CA HIS A 125 17.82 1.30 -1.70
C HIS A 125 17.74 1.49 -0.17
N LEU A 126 17.13 0.51 0.50
CA LEU A 126 17.03 0.49 1.96
C LEU A 126 18.19 -0.26 2.61
N PHE A 127 18.75 -1.24 1.90
CA PHE A 127 19.81 -2.12 2.38
C PHE A 127 20.91 -2.19 1.33
N VAL A 128 22.15 -2.31 1.80
CA VAL A 128 23.33 -2.53 0.94
C VAL A 128 23.49 -4.01 0.58
N GLY A 129 22.91 -4.90 1.40
CA GLY A 129 22.95 -6.35 1.18
C GLY A 129 22.57 -7.09 2.46
N LYS A 130 22.88 -8.39 2.49
CA LYS A 130 22.67 -9.23 3.68
C LYS A 130 23.60 -8.82 4.82
N ALA A 131 23.21 -9.15 6.05
CA ALA A 131 24.08 -8.96 7.20
C ALA A 131 25.41 -9.66 6.96
N LYS A 132 26.53 -8.97 7.25
CA LYS A 132 27.92 -9.42 7.05
C LYS A 132 28.40 -9.55 5.59
N CYS A 133 27.60 -9.24 4.57
CA CYS A 133 28.06 -9.38 3.18
C CYS A 133 29.34 -8.59 2.86
N LEU A 134 29.57 -7.45 3.54
CA LEU A 134 30.78 -6.63 3.37
C LEU A 134 32.04 -7.32 3.94
N LEU A 135 31.88 -8.13 4.98
CA LEU A 135 32.96 -8.91 5.58
C LEU A 135 33.26 -10.16 4.75
N GLU A 136 32.22 -10.73 4.14
CA GLU A 136 32.28 -11.99 3.38
C GLU A 136 32.65 -11.77 1.90
N GLY A 137 32.60 -10.53 1.41
CA GLY A 137 32.92 -10.20 0.01
C GLY A 137 31.80 -10.49 -0.99
N GLU A 138 30.55 -10.63 -0.50
CA GLU A 138 29.39 -11.10 -1.29
C GLU A 138 28.35 -10.01 -1.57
N CYS A 139 28.62 -8.73 -1.29
CA CYS A 139 27.62 -7.69 -1.59
C CYS A 139 27.59 -7.37 -3.09
N GLU A 140 26.46 -7.65 -3.72
CA GLU A 140 26.14 -7.16 -5.07
C GLU A 140 25.25 -5.91 -4.97
N ASN A 141 25.74 -4.77 -5.48
CA ASN A 141 24.93 -3.54 -5.61
C ASN A 141 23.76 -3.75 -6.57
#